data_AF-A0A8T0Y4Z7-F1
#
_entry.id   AF-A0A8T0Y4Z7-F1
#
_cell.length_a   1.000
_cell.length_b   1.000
_cell.length_c   1.000
_cell.angle_alpha   90.00
_cell.angle_beta   90.00
_cell.angle_gamma   90.00
#
_symmetry.space_group_name_H-M   'P 1'
#
loop_
_entity.id
_entity.type
_entity.pdbx_description
1 polymer ?
#
loop_
_entity_poly.entity_id
_entity_poly.type
_entity_poly.pdbx_seq_one_letter_code
_entity_poly.pdbx_strand_id
1 'polypeptide(L)'
;MEAAAVAAGGSEIYRLPEECVAYAISLTTPGDACHSSAVSPAFRAAADSDSDSDSDSDAVWDRFLPPDHAAVLARADEPVQCESKKDLFSRLCDSPVLLDGATMSFGLERRSGAKCLMLSARALSIVWGDDPTCWVWTASLPGSSRFPEVAELVDVCWLEISGKLSLSLLSPGTTYAAYLVFAIADDSYGLECHVGMLPPKATVTVVVSGSGSSSSKKPTTAGVAMTATTKTSTEHAICLQHMQGEEEAAMHRRKQQYMRLRKGYGRKMMLTREADPDIRCPRRRGDGWAEVELGEFAVAGDGEVADDGVVEVRLEEVDSRRWKRGLIVQGIEIRPKHAAS
;
A
#
# COMPACT_ATOMS: atom_id res chain seq x y z
N MET A 1 2.62 66.53 21.96
CA MET A 1 1.53 65.71 22.53
C MET A 1 0.93 64.98 21.35
N GLU A 2 1.59 63.87 21.03
CA GLU A 2 1.34 63.01 19.88
C GLU A 2 0.39 61.90 20.36
N ALA A 3 -0.68 61.67 19.62
CA ALA A 3 -1.50 60.48 19.73
C ALA A 3 -2.22 60.26 18.40
N ALA A 4 -1.47 59.79 17.41
CA ALA A 4 -2.05 59.12 16.26
C ALA A 4 -2.58 57.77 16.75
N ALA A 5 -3.91 57.61 16.74
CA ALA A 5 -4.56 56.34 16.97
C ALA A 5 -4.20 55.39 15.82
N VAL A 6 -3.27 54.47 16.07
CA VAL A 6 -2.99 53.34 15.19
C VAL A 6 -4.25 52.46 15.20
N ALA A 7 -4.98 52.48 14.09
CA ALA A 7 -6.11 51.60 13.86
C ALA A 7 -5.63 50.14 13.94
N ALA A 8 -6.27 49.38 14.81
CA ALA A 8 -6.02 47.97 15.01
C ALA A 8 -6.11 47.20 13.67
N GLY A 9 -5.04 46.47 13.34
CA GLY A 9 -4.94 45.62 12.17
C GLY A 9 -5.96 44.48 12.20
N GLY A 10 -7.10 44.69 11.54
CA GLY A 10 -8.06 43.65 11.21
C GLY A 10 -7.63 42.91 9.94
N SER A 11 -7.17 41.67 10.12
CA SER A 11 -7.11 40.55 9.17
C SER A 11 -6.54 40.84 7.76
N GLU A 12 -5.22 40.74 7.61
CA GLU A 12 -4.47 40.94 6.36
C GLU A 12 -4.78 39.94 5.23
N ILE A 13 -5.28 38.73 5.55
CA ILE A 13 -5.45 37.66 4.56
C ILE A 13 -6.59 37.91 3.55
N TYR A 14 -7.61 38.67 3.94
CA TYR A 14 -8.75 39.03 3.07
C TYR A 14 -8.41 40.08 2.02
N ARG A 15 -7.18 40.63 2.04
CA ARG A 15 -6.69 41.56 1.01
C ARG A 15 -5.94 40.86 -0.13
N LEU A 16 -5.65 39.57 0.01
CA LEU A 16 -4.99 38.80 -1.04
C LEU A 16 -5.97 38.50 -2.18
N PRO A 17 -5.52 38.54 -3.45
CA PRO A 17 -6.27 37.99 -4.56
C PRO A 17 -6.60 36.51 -4.33
N GLU A 18 -7.75 36.07 -4.81
CA GLU A 18 -8.22 34.68 -4.70
C GLU A 18 -7.16 33.69 -5.22
N GLU A 19 -6.49 34.01 -6.33
CA GLU A 19 -5.43 33.20 -6.92
C GLU A 19 -4.25 32.96 -5.96
N CYS A 20 -3.88 33.94 -5.13
CA CYS A 20 -2.82 33.77 -4.14
C CYS A 20 -3.26 32.83 -3.01
N VAL A 21 -4.52 32.93 -2.60
CA VAL A 21 -5.11 32.04 -1.59
C VAL A 21 -5.24 30.63 -2.14
N ALA A 22 -5.74 30.46 -3.36
CA ALA A 22 -5.85 29.19 -4.06
C ALA A 22 -4.47 28.54 -4.25
N TYR A 23 -3.47 29.30 -4.68
CA TYR A 23 -2.09 28.81 -4.79
C TYR A 23 -1.56 28.35 -3.44
N ALA A 24 -1.74 29.13 -2.37
CA ALA A 24 -1.31 28.73 -1.03
C ALA A 24 -2.00 27.44 -0.59
N ILE A 25 -3.33 27.31 -0.80
CA ILE A 25 -4.10 26.10 -0.47
C ILE A 25 -3.61 24.91 -1.29
N SER A 26 -3.27 25.08 -2.57
CA SER A 26 -2.77 24.01 -3.43
C SER A 26 -1.41 23.41 -3.00
N LEU A 27 -0.69 24.11 -2.11
CA LEU A 27 0.56 23.64 -1.49
C LEU A 27 0.33 22.95 -0.13
N THR A 28 -0.93 22.83 0.31
CA THR A 28 -1.31 22.15 1.56
C THR A 28 -1.80 20.72 1.28
N THR A 29 -2.41 20.07 2.26
CA THR A 29 -3.05 18.76 2.04
C THR A 29 -4.50 18.92 1.55
N PRO A 30 -5.08 17.91 0.88
CA PRO A 30 -6.51 17.90 0.53
C PRO A 30 -7.44 18.10 1.74
N GLY A 31 -7.03 17.63 2.91
CA GLY A 31 -7.74 17.85 4.17
C GLY A 31 -7.73 19.32 4.60
N ASP A 32 -6.59 20.00 4.47
CA ASP A 32 -6.45 21.42 4.78
C ASP A 32 -7.22 22.31 3.82
N ALA A 33 -7.30 21.93 2.53
CA ALA A 33 -8.15 22.60 1.55
C ALA A 33 -9.64 22.51 1.95
N CYS A 34 -10.10 21.31 2.33
CA CYS A 34 -11.46 21.13 2.84
C CYS A 34 -11.73 21.95 4.10
N HIS A 35 -10.80 21.98 5.07
CA HIS A 35 -10.95 22.80 6.27
C HIS A 35 -10.95 24.29 5.95
N SER A 36 -10.11 24.73 5.03
CA SER A 36 -10.02 26.12 4.58
C SER A 36 -11.35 26.60 3.99
N SER A 37 -12.01 25.79 3.16
CA SER A 37 -13.35 26.06 2.61
C SER A 37 -14.42 26.34 3.68
N ALA A 38 -14.28 25.75 4.87
CA ALA A 38 -15.21 25.96 5.97
C ALA A 38 -15.00 27.28 6.74
N VAL A 39 -13.82 27.92 6.61
CA VAL A 39 -13.44 29.10 7.42
C VAL A 39 -14.19 30.36 7.00
N SER A 40 -14.32 30.63 5.70
CA SER A 40 -15.02 31.80 5.18
C SER A 40 -15.43 31.64 3.72
N PRO A 41 -16.36 32.47 3.19
CA PRO A 41 -16.72 32.44 1.77
C PRO A 41 -15.55 32.68 0.81
N ALA A 42 -14.60 33.54 1.18
CA ALA A 42 -13.42 33.83 0.34
C ALA A 42 -12.49 32.61 0.23
N PHE A 43 -12.28 31.90 1.33
CA PHE A 43 -11.51 30.65 1.32
C PHE A 43 -12.26 29.52 0.63
N ARG A 44 -13.60 29.50 0.70
CA ARG A 44 -14.42 28.54 -0.04
C ARG A 44 -14.24 28.71 -1.55
N ALA A 45 -14.39 29.93 -2.06
CA ALA A 45 -14.19 30.24 -3.47
C ALA A 45 -12.79 29.77 -3.94
N ALA A 46 -11.75 30.15 -3.19
CA ALA A 46 -10.37 29.77 -3.50
C ALA A 46 -10.07 28.26 -3.39
N ALA A 47 -10.74 27.53 -2.49
CA ALA A 47 -10.47 26.11 -2.23
C ALA A 47 -11.29 25.15 -3.11
N ASP A 48 -12.51 25.55 -3.45
CA ASP A 48 -13.47 24.70 -4.17
C ASP A 48 -13.43 24.96 -5.67
N SER A 49 -12.91 26.12 -6.11
CA SER A 49 -12.72 26.47 -7.52
C SER A 49 -13.92 26.13 -8.42
N ASP A 50 -15.11 26.45 -7.95
CA ASP A 50 -16.33 26.40 -8.76
C ASP A 50 -16.41 27.70 -9.58
N SER A 51 -15.81 27.72 -10.77
CA SER A 51 -16.26 28.65 -11.82
C SER A 51 -16.64 27.89 -13.07
N ASP A 52 -17.74 28.34 -13.69
CA ASP A 52 -18.47 27.72 -14.79
C ASP A 52 -17.58 27.10 -15.87
N SER A 53 -18.12 26.05 -16.51
CA SER A 53 -17.51 24.99 -17.35
C SER A 53 -16.47 25.34 -18.43
N ASP A 54 -16.07 26.59 -18.59
CA ASP A 54 -15.15 27.07 -19.63
C ASP A 54 -13.88 27.78 -19.10
N SER A 55 -13.65 27.86 -17.78
CA SER A 55 -12.45 28.50 -17.21
C SER A 55 -11.56 27.54 -16.41
N ASP A 56 -10.24 27.66 -16.62
CA ASP A 56 -9.10 26.91 -16.05
C ASP A 56 -8.97 27.01 -14.50
N SER A 57 -10.06 27.16 -13.77
CA SER A 57 -10.06 27.57 -12.37
C SER A 57 -9.83 26.43 -11.37
N ASP A 58 -9.84 25.16 -11.78
CA ASP A 58 -9.74 24.00 -10.87
C ASP A 58 -8.28 23.66 -10.45
N ALA A 59 -7.46 24.71 -10.30
CA ALA A 59 -6.00 24.64 -10.14
C ALA A 59 -5.53 24.04 -8.81
N VAL A 60 -6.37 24.07 -7.77
CA VAL A 60 -6.06 23.49 -6.45
C VAL A 60 -6.08 21.97 -6.53
N TRP A 61 -7.18 21.41 -7.02
CA TRP A 61 -7.39 19.96 -7.06
C TRP A 61 -6.53 19.26 -8.12
N ASP A 62 -6.08 19.98 -9.15
CA ASP A 62 -5.04 19.50 -10.08
C ASP A 62 -3.73 19.12 -9.40
N ARG A 63 -3.36 19.82 -8.31
CA ARG A 63 -2.15 19.48 -7.55
C ARG A 63 -2.33 18.30 -6.61
N PHE A 64 -3.56 18.03 -6.19
CA PHE A 64 -3.88 16.94 -5.28
C PHE A 64 -4.11 15.61 -6.01
N LEU A 65 -4.54 15.69 -7.27
CA LEU A 65 -4.63 14.53 -8.14
C LEU A 65 -3.25 14.17 -8.70
N PRO A 66 -2.95 12.87 -8.87
CA PRO A 66 -1.75 12.46 -9.59
C PRO A 66 -1.72 13.06 -11.01
N PRO A 67 -0.57 13.51 -11.52
CA PRO A 67 -0.48 14.16 -12.84
C PRO A 67 -0.89 13.23 -13.99
N ASP A 68 -0.76 11.92 -13.80
CA ASP A 68 -1.14 10.87 -14.75
C ASP A 68 -2.53 10.27 -14.48
N HIS A 69 -3.36 10.87 -13.60
CA HIS A 69 -4.67 10.33 -13.25
C HIS A 69 -5.55 10.07 -14.48
N ALA A 70 -5.55 10.95 -15.48
CA ALA A 70 -6.31 10.77 -16.71
C ALA A 70 -5.85 9.53 -17.50
N ALA A 71 -4.54 9.27 -17.57
CA ALA A 71 -3.99 8.09 -18.23
C ALA A 71 -4.32 6.80 -17.46
N VAL A 72 -4.32 6.85 -16.13
CA VAL A 72 -4.74 5.72 -15.28
C VAL A 72 -6.23 5.43 -15.45
N LEU A 73 -7.08 6.45 -15.44
CA LEU A 73 -8.53 6.32 -15.59
C LEU A 73 -8.95 5.86 -16.99
N ALA A 74 -8.13 6.10 -18.02
CA ALA A 74 -8.37 5.54 -19.35
C ALA A 74 -8.29 4.00 -19.38
N ARG A 75 -7.69 3.37 -18.36
CA ARG A 75 -7.64 1.90 -18.17
C ARG A 75 -8.80 1.35 -17.33
N ALA A 76 -9.72 2.22 -16.88
CA ALA A 76 -10.83 1.81 -16.04
C ALA A 76 -11.81 0.93 -16.81
N ASP A 77 -12.28 -0.12 -16.14
CA ASP A 77 -13.28 -1.04 -16.71
C ASP A 77 -14.64 -0.37 -16.86
N GLU A 78 -14.95 0.57 -15.96
CA GLU A 78 -16.16 1.39 -16.00
C GLU A 78 -15.79 2.88 -16.07
N PRO A 79 -16.51 3.67 -16.89
CA PRO A 79 -16.24 5.09 -17.01
C PRO A 79 -16.53 5.82 -15.70
N VAL A 80 -15.55 6.57 -15.21
CA VAL A 80 -15.68 7.42 -14.02
C VAL A 80 -16.17 8.79 -14.47
N GLN A 81 -17.44 9.08 -14.22
CA GLN A 81 -18.03 10.40 -14.43
C GLN A 81 -18.08 11.15 -13.10
N CYS A 82 -17.46 12.33 -13.07
CA CYS A 82 -17.41 13.23 -11.92
C CYS A 82 -17.70 14.66 -12.39
N GLU A 83 -18.35 15.44 -11.54
CA GLU A 83 -18.74 16.81 -11.85
C GLU A 83 -17.58 17.80 -11.68
N SER A 84 -16.62 17.48 -10.80
CA SER A 84 -15.42 18.28 -10.55
C SER A 84 -14.20 17.41 -10.18
N LYS A 85 -13.00 17.99 -10.16
CA LYS A 85 -11.78 17.28 -9.72
C LYS A 85 -11.81 16.94 -8.23
N LYS A 86 -12.49 17.76 -7.44
CA LYS A 86 -12.76 17.50 -6.02
C LYS A 86 -13.65 16.27 -5.83
N ASP A 87 -14.73 16.18 -6.62
CA ASP A 87 -15.60 15.01 -6.61
C ASP A 87 -14.84 13.75 -7.06
N LEU A 88 -14.02 13.87 -8.12
CA LEU A 88 -13.13 12.80 -8.56
C LEU A 88 -12.18 12.33 -7.44
N PHE A 89 -11.53 13.26 -6.74
CA PHE A 89 -10.64 12.94 -5.63
C PHE A 89 -11.38 12.19 -4.52
N SER A 90 -12.56 12.69 -4.10
CA SER A 90 -13.36 12.05 -3.07
C SER A 90 -13.78 10.64 -3.49
N ARG A 91 -14.25 10.49 -4.73
CA ARG A 91 -14.65 9.20 -5.28
C ARG A 91 -13.50 8.20 -5.31
N LEU A 92 -12.30 8.61 -5.70
CA LEU A 92 -11.12 7.75 -5.72
C LEU A 92 -10.61 7.38 -4.33
N CYS A 93 -10.90 8.19 -3.30
CA CYS A 93 -10.60 7.85 -1.91
C CYS A 93 -11.60 6.81 -1.35
N ASP A 94 -12.88 6.97 -1.67
CA ASP A 94 -13.95 6.18 -1.06
C ASP A 94 -14.20 4.85 -1.80
N SER A 95 -14.10 4.87 -3.13
CA SER A 95 -14.40 3.74 -4.00
C SER A 95 -13.29 3.54 -5.04
N PRO A 96 -12.28 2.69 -4.76
CA PRO A 96 -11.25 2.37 -5.73
C PRO A 96 -11.83 1.83 -7.04
N VAL A 97 -11.31 2.31 -8.16
CA VAL A 97 -11.72 1.97 -9.52
C VAL A 97 -10.99 0.71 -9.97
N LEU A 98 -11.69 -0.21 -10.62
CA LEU A 98 -11.11 -1.41 -11.20
C LEU A 98 -10.48 -1.11 -12.56
N LEU A 99 -9.28 -1.66 -12.77
CA LEU A 99 -8.46 -1.47 -13.95
C LEU A 99 -8.11 -2.83 -14.57
N ASP A 100 -7.92 -2.80 -15.90
CA ASP A 100 -7.39 -3.90 -16.71
C ASP A 100 -8.15 -5.23 -16.51
N GLY A 101 -9.48 -5.21 -16.60
CA GLY A 101 -10.32 -6.39 -16.45
C GLY A 101 -10.40 -6.88 -15.01
N ALA A 102 -10.53 -5.95 -14.06
CA ALA A 102 -10.58 -6.18 -12.62
C ALA A 102 -9.35 -6.91 -12.05
N THR A 103 -8.21 -6.79 -12.71
CA THR A 103 -6.96 -7.41 -12.24
C THR A 103 -6.24 -6.52 -11.23
N MET A 104 -6.49 -5.22 -11.28
CA MET A 104 -5.95 -4.21 -10.37
C MET A 104 -7.06 -3.27 -9.93
N SER A 105 -6.93 -2.61 -8.78
CA SER A 105 -7.66 -1.38 -8.53
C SER A 105 -6.73 -0.21 -8.28
N PHE A 106 -7.29 0.97 -8.46
CA PHE A 106 -6.68 2.25 -8.21
C PHE A 106 -7.58 3.12 -7.34
N GLY A 107 -6.99 3.70 -6.31
CA GLY A 107 -7.62 4.72 -5.46
C GLY A 107 -6.57 5.69 -4.97
N LEU A 108 -6.96 6.62 -4.10
CA LEU A 108 -6.07 7.62 -3.52
C LEU A 108 -6.09 7.55 -2.00
N GLU A 109 -4.94 7.83 -1.39
CA GLU A 109 -4.87 8.05 0.05
C GLU A 109 -5.40 9.44 0.39
N ARG A 110 -6.49 9.48 1.17
CA ARG A 110 -7.23 10.71 1.50
C ARG A 110 -6.39 11.87 2.06
N ARG A 111 -5.26 11.59 2.72
CA ARG A 111 -4.43 12.63 3.35
C ARG A 111 -3.39 13.22 2.42
N SER A 112 -2.72 12.38 1.62
CA SER A 112 -1.60 12.81 0.79
C SER A 112 -1.97 12.96 -0.69
N GLY A 113 -3.06 12.34 -1.14
CA GLY A 113 -3.36 12.17 -2.56
C GLY A 113 -2.43 11.18 -3.25
N ALA A 114 -1.58 10.46 -2.52
CA ALA A 114 -0.73 9.44 -3.09
C ALA A 114 -1.55 8.22 -3.54
N LYS A 115 -1.09 7.56 -4.59
CA LYS A 115 -1.80 6.45 -5.23
C LYS A 115 -1.87 5.25 -4.30
N CYS A 116 -3.03 4.62 -4.22
CA CYS A 116 -3.24 3.33 -3.58
C CYS A 116 -3.58 2.32 -4.67
N LEU A 117 -2.80 1.25 -4.76
CA LEU A 117 -2.99 0.20 -5.76
C LEU A 117 -3.19 -1.14 -5.07
N MET A 118 -3.99 -2.01 -5.66
CA MET A 118 -4.07 -3.38 -5.17
C MET A 118 -4.23 -4.33 -6.35
N LEU A 119 -3.39 -5.36 -6.34
CA LEU A 119 -3.43 -6.46 -7.28
C LEU A 119 -4.46 -7.48 -6.78
N SER A 120 -5.42 -7.83 -7.64
CA SER A 120 -6.36 -8.93 -7.37
C SER A 120 -5.63 -10.26 -7.26
N ALA A 121 -6.25 -11.26 -6.64
CA ALA A 121 -5.73 -12.62 -6.63
C ALA A 121 -5.43 -13.16 -8.05
N ARG A 122 -6.21 -12.76 -9.07
CA ARG A 122 -5.98 -13.14 -10.48
C ARG A 122 -4.72 -12.52 -11.10
N ALA A 123 -4.26 -11.38 -10.58
CA ALA A 123 -3.02 -10.75 -11.00
C ALA A 123 -1.79 -11.29 -10.26
N LEU A 124 -1.97 -12.16 -9.26
CA LEU A 124 -0.88 -12.75 -8.50
C LEU A 124 -0.39 -14.04 -9.17
N SER A 125 0.91 -14.29 -9.04
CA SER A 125 1.49 -15.60 -9.33
C SER A 125 1.39 -16.48 -8.09
N ILE A 126 0.43 -17.42 -8.13
CA ILE A 126 0.14 -18.38 -7.06
C ILE A 126 0.62 -19.76 -7.52
N VAL A 127 1.52 -20.39 -6.76
CA VAL A 127 1.99 -21.74 -7.08
C VAL A 127 0.82 -22.73 -7.00
N TRP A 128 0.67 -23.52 -8.07
CA TRP A 128 -0.47 -24.42 -8.30
C TRP A 128 -1.84 -23.73 -8.35
N GLY A 129 -1.91 -22.42 -8.61
CA GLY A 129 -3.17 -21.67 -8.69
C GLY A 129 -4.16 -22.18 -9.75
N ASP A 130 -3.66 -22.86 -10.78
CA ASP A 130 -4.51 -23.48 -11.83
C ASP A 130 -4.94 -24.93 -11.49
N ASP A 131 -4.41 -25.50 -10.40
CA ASP A 131 -4.77 -26.85 -9.96
C ASP A 131 -5.98 -26.78 -9.01
N PRO A 132 -7.16 -27.29 -9.41
CA PRO A 132 -8.38 -27.25 -8.60
C PRO A 132 -8.29 -28.09 -7.32
N THR A 133 -7.29 -28.97 -7.19
CA THR A 133 -7.04 -29.71 -5.95
C THR A 133 -6.29 -28.88 -4.91
N CYS A 134 -5.62 -27.81 -5.36
CA CYS A 134 -4.81 -26.91 -4.54
C CYS A 134 -5.53 -25.59 -4.28
N TRP A 135 -6.18 -25.02 -5.30
CA TRP A 135 -6.85 -23.73 -5.26
C TRP A 135 -8.19 -23.76 -6.00
N VAL A 136 -9.21 -23.16 -5.42
CA VAL A 136 -10.51 -22.92 -6.06
C VAL A 136 -10.70 -21.44 -6.27
N TRP A 137 -11.12 -21.07 -7.47
CA TRP A 137 -11.46 -19.69 -7.80
C TRP A 137 -12.96 -19.49 -7.61
N THR A 138 -13.31 -18.63 -6.66
CA THR A 138 -14.69 -18.42 -6.25
C THR A 138 -15.13 -17.02 -6.68
N ALA A 139 -16.29 -16.93 -7.31
CA ALA A 139 -16.94 -15.66 -7.57
C ALA A 139 -17.31 -15.01 -6.22
N SER A 140 -16.85 -13.78 -6.01
CA SER A 140 -17.18 -13.03 -4.82
C SER A 140 -18.66 -12.65 -4.80
N LEU A 141 -19.24 -12.59 -3.60
CA LEU A 141 -20.60 -12.07 -3.45
C LEU A 141 -20.58 -10.55 -3.66
N PRO A 142 -21.62 -9.96 -4.27
CA PRO A 142 -21.70 -8.51 -4.44
C PRO A 142 -21.55 -7.80 -3.09
N GLY A 143 -20.60 -6.86 -3.02
CA GLY A 143 -20.29 -6.10 -1.80
C GLY A 143 -19.42 -6.82 -0.77
N SER A 144 -19.10 -8.12 -0.96
CA SER A 144 -18.15 -8.83 -0.10
C SER A 144 -16.71 -8.64 -0.57
N SER A 145 -16.47 -8.47 -1.87
CA SER A 145 -15.14 -8.19 -2.43
C SER A 145 -15.25 -7.06 -3.44
N ARG A 146 -14.15 -6.34 -3.59
CA ARG A 146 -13.93 -5.34 -4.66
C ARG A 146 -13.60 -5.99 -6.00
N PHE A 147 -13.10 -7.23 -6.01
CA PHE A 147 -12.77 -7.98 -7.22
C PHE A 147 -13.80 -9.09 -7.46
N PRO A 148 -14.13 -9.42 -8.72
CA PRO A 148 -15.17 -10.39 -9.06
C PRO A 148 -14.82 -11.81 -8.62
N GLU A 149 -13.54 -12.17 -8.57
CA GLU A 149 -13.07 -13.50 -8.14
C GLU A 149 -12.01 -13.40 -7.05
N VAL A 150 -11.99 -14.40 -6.16
CA VAL A 150 -11.00 -14.59 -5.11
C VAL A 150 -10.45 -16.02 -5.17
N ALA A 151 -9.23 -16.23 -4.65
CA ALA A 151 -8.60 -17.54 -4.63
C ALA A 151 -8.71 -18.17 -3.24
N GLU A 152 -9.38 -19.32 -3.14
CA GLU A 152 -9.50 -20.10 -1.91
C GLU A 152 -8.53 -21.27 -1.94
N LEU A 153 -7.72 -21.39 -0.89
CA LEU A 153 -6.77 -22.48 -0.71
C LEU A 153 -7.49 -23.75 -0.25
N VAL A 154 -7.42 -24.81 -1.05
CA VAL A 154 -8.04 -26.10 -0.76
C VAL A 154 -7.20 -26.90 0.21
N ASP A 155 -6.05 -27.42 -0.19
CA ASP A 155 -5.17 -28.15 0.73
C ASP A 155 -3.76 -28.26 0.11
N VAL A 156 -2.78 -27.58 0.69
CA VAL A 156 -1.38 -27.63 0.21
C VAL A 156 -0.40 -27.63 1.37
N CYS A 157 0.79 -28.21 1.18
CA CYS A 157 1.89 -28.05 2.12
C CYS A 157 2.94 -27.01 1.68
N TRP A 158 2.87 -26.55 0.44
CA TRP A 158 3.70 -25.50 -0.16
C TRP A 158 2.83 -24.28 -0.44
N LEU A 159 3.10 -23.17 0.23
CA LEU A 159 2.43 -21.89 -0.02
C LEU A 159 3.42 -20.92 -0.64
N GLU A 160 3.09 -20.38 -1.81
CA GLU A 160 3.86 -19.31 -2.42
C GLU A 160 2.92 -18.42 -3.24
N ILE A 161 2.85 -17.16 -2.85
CA ILE A 161 2.06 -16.12 -3.50
C ILE A 161 3.00 -14.98 -3.79
N SER A 162 3.04 -14.50 -5.03
CA SER A 162 3.85 -13.34 -5.41
C SER A 162 3.08 -12.38 -6.29
N GLY A 163 3.33 -11.08 -6.09
CA GLY A 163 2.79 -10.00 -6.91
C GLY A 163 3.92 -9.09 -7.36
N LYS A 164 3.84 -8.62 -8.60
CA LYS A 164 4.80 -7.67 -9.18
C LYS A 164 4.06 -6.42 -9.61
N LEU A 165 4.62 -5.26 -9.27
CA LEU A 165 4.08 -3.97 -9.66
C LEU A 165 5.21 -3.07 -10.17
N SER A 166 4.97 -2.37 -11.27
CA SER A 166 5.92 -1.36 -11.75
C SER A 166 5.90 -0.14 -10.82
N LEU A 167 7.09 0.37 -10.48
CA LEU A 167 7.24 1.54 -9.63
C LEU A 167 6.71 2.83 -10.29
N SER A 168 6.63 2.89 -11.62
CA SER A 168 6.08 4.03 -12.36
C SER A 168 4.59 4.26 -12.09
N LEU A 169 3.88 3.22 -11.64
CA LEU A 169 2.47 3.32 -11.25
C LEU A 169 2.28 3.92 -9.86
N LEU A 170 3.34 4.07 -9.06
CA LEU A 170 3.29 4.59 -7.70
C LEU A 170 3.62 6.09 -7.65
N SER A 171 3.17 6.77 -6.61
CA SER A 171 3.58 8.16 -6.36
C SER A 171 5.07 8.23 -5.98
N PRO A 172 5.85 9.12 -6.62
CA PRO A 172 7.26 9.33 -6.30
C PRO A 172 7.43 9.92 -4.89
N GLY A 173 8.63 9.77 -4.32
CA GLY A 173 8.98 10.31 -3.00
C GLY A 173 8.13 9.77 -1.84
N THR A 174 7.44 8.65 -2.04
CA THR A 174 6.49 8.08 -1.10
C THR A 174 7.00 6.74 -0.58
N THR A 175 6.92 6.53 0.73
CA THR A 175 7.13 5.22 1.34
C THR A 175 5.85 4.43 1.26
N TYR A 176 5.91 3.21 0.75
CA TYR A 176 4.78 2.29 0.63
C TYR A 176 4.94 1.11 1.57
N ALA A 177 3.81 0.53 1.96
CA ALA A 177 3.76 -0.80 2.54
C ALA A 177 2.83 -1.70 1.74
N ALA A 178 3.23 -2.96 1.61
CA ALA A 178 2.46 -4.02 0.99
C ALA A 178 1.69 -4.81 2.05
N TYR A 179 0.42 -5.12 1.77
CA TYR A 179 -0.48 -5.84 2.66
C TYR A 179 -1.11 -7.00 1.90
N LEU A 180 -1.07 -8.21 2.47
CA LEU A 180 -1.95 -9.28 2.00
C LEU A 180 -3.35 -9.00 2.56
N VAL A 181 -4.36 -8.96 1.70
CA VAL A 181 -5.77 -8.85 2.10
C VAL A 181 -6.45 -10.19 1.85
N PHE A 182 -6.99 -10.79 2.91
CA PHE A 182 -7.47 -12.16 2.90
C PHE A 182 -8.56 -12.41 3.94
N ALA A 183 -9.31 -13.50 3.76
CA ALA A 183 -10.25 -14.04 4.72
C ALA A 183 -9.87 -15.47 5.05
N ILE A 184 -10.49 -16.02 6.11
CA ILE A 184 -10.24 -17.36 6.59
C ILE A 184 -11.58 -18.11 6.60
N ALA A 185 -11.65 -19.24 5.90
CA ALA A 185 -12.81 -20.11 5.88
C ALA A 185 -13.03 -20.79 7.24
N ASP A 186 -14.28 -21.15 7.52
CA ASP A 186 -14.68 -21.76 8.80
C ASP A 186 -14.01 -23.13 9.03
N ASP A 187 -13.68 -23.85 7.96
CA ASP A 187 -13.03 -25.15 7.96
C ASP A 187 -11.51 -25.08 7.72
N SER A 188 -10.93 -23.89 7.97
CA SER A 188 -9.49 -23.65 7.88
C SER A 188 -8.68 -24.43 8.91
N TYR A 189 -7.45 -24.73 8.53
CA TYR A 189 -6.41 -25.22 9.43
C TYR A 189 -5.05 -24.92 8.81
N GLY A 190 -3.99 -25.02 9.60
CA GLY A 190 -2.64 -24.99 9.02
C GLY A 190 -2.10 -23.58 8.78
N LEU A 191 -2.83 -22.54 9.22
CA LEU A 191 -2.51 -21.12 9.01
C LEU A 191 -2.10 -20.40 10.31
N GLU A 192 -2.21 -21.07 11.45
CA GLU A 192 -1.87 -20.53 12.77
C GLU A 192 -0.37 -20.53 13.03
N CYS A 193 0.14 -19.52 13.74
CA CYS A 193 1.52 -19.52 14.22
C CYS A 193 1.62 -20.35 15.52
N HIS A 194 2.31 -21.50 15.47
CA HIS A 194 2.54 -22.35 16.64
C HIS A 194 3.99 -22.29 17.16
N VAL A 195 4.16 -22.32 18.48
CA VAL A 195 5.48 -22.38 19.14
C VAL A 195 6.28 -23.60 18.64
N GLY A 196 7.41 -23.34 17.96
CA GLY A 196 8.31 -24.36 17.44
C GLY A 196 8.13 -24.67 15.96
N MET A 197 7.19 -24.03 15.27
CA MET A 197 7.01 -24.09 13.83
C MET A 197 7.50 -22.81 13.16
N LEU A 198 7.99 -22.91 11.92
CA LEU A 198 8.40 -21.75 11.13
C LEU A 198 7.14 -21.05 10.58
N PRO A 199 6.92 -19.76 10.90
CA PRO A 199 5.86 -18.99 10.26
C PRO A 199 6.16 -18.80 8.77
N PRO A 200 5.14 -18.52 7.94
CA PRO A 200 5.34 -17.96 6.62
C PRO A 200 6.29 -16.76 6.66
N LYS A 201 7.08 -16.61 5.59
CA LYS A 201 7.98 -15.47 5.38
C LYS A 201 7.41 -14.59 4.29
N ALA A 202 7.39 -13.29 4.52
CA ALA A 202 7.15 -12.31 3.48
C ALA A 202 8.44 -11.60 3.11
N THR A 203 8.66 -11.42 1.82
CA THR A 203 9.81 -10.72 1.27
C THR A 203 9.31 -9.64 0.33
N VAL A 204 9.76 -8.41 0.54
CA VAL A 204 9.55 -7.30 -0.40
C VAL A 204 10.88 -6.98 -1.05
N THR A 205 10.95 -7.16 -2.36
CA THR A 205 12.14 -6.89 -3.17
C THR A 205 11.86 -5.75 -4.12
N VAL A 206 12.73 -4.73 -4.13
CA VAL A 206 12.71 -3.67 -5.13
C VAL A 206 13.90 -3.84 -6.05
N VAL A 207 13.65 -3.85 -7.35
CA VAL A 207 14.66 -3.96 -8.41
C VAL A 207 14.57 -2.71 -9.27
N VAL A 208 15.69 -2.00 -9.42
CA VAL A 208 15.80 -0.82 -10.28
C VAL A 208 17.00 -1.01 -11.20
N SER A 209 16.81 -0.92 -12.52
CA SER A 209 17.94 -0.94 -13.44
C SER A 209 18.46 0.48 -13.64
N GLY A 210 19.67 0.75 -13.20
CA GLY A 210 20.33 2.02 -13.46
C GLY A 210 20.96 2.05 -14.86
N SER A 211 20.56 3.00 -15.70
CA SER A 211 21.44 3.52 -16.75
C SER A 211 22.41 4.52 -16.12
N GLY A 212 23.51 4.04 -15.56
CA GLY A 212 24.49 4.91 -14.91
C GLY A 212 25.19 5.84 -15.91
N SER A 213 24.96 7.14 -15.83
CA SER A 213 25.92 8.14 -16.32
C SER A 213 26.95 8.39 -15.22
N SER A 214 27.97 7.53 -15.11
CA SER A 214 29.13 7.87 -14.28
C SER A 214 29.92 8.98 -14.98
N SER A 215 29.93 10.18 -14.42
CA SER A 215 30.88 11.23 -14.77
C SER A 215 32.29 10.85 -14.27
N SER A 216 32.94 9.95 -14.98
CA SER A 216 34.38 9.68 -14.85
C SER A 216 34.99 9.69 -16.24
N LYS A 217 35.99 10.58 -16.41
CA LYS A 217 36.73 10.79 -17.66
C LYS A 217 37.25 9.46 -18.22
N LYS A 218 37.02 9.25 -19.52
CA LYS A 218 37.49 8.13 -20.38
C LYS A 218 39.02 7.89 -20.23
N PRO A 219 39.54 6.67 -20.51
CA PRO A 219 39.73 6.31 -21.92
C PRO A 219 39.41 4.86 -22.34
N THR A 220 38.89 4.77 -23.56
CA THR A 220 39.09 3.74 -24.60
C THR A 220 39.19 2.26 -24.20
N THR A 221 38.14 1.49 -24.48
CA THR A 221 38.06 0.36 -25.44
C THR A 221 36.59 -0.09 -25.47
N ALA A 222 36.06 -0.56 -26.60
CA ALA A 222 34.67 -0.95 -26.77
C ALA A 222 34.23 -1.97 -25.71
N GLY A 223 33.49 -1.50 -24.70
CA GLY A 223 32.91 -2.30 -23.63
C GLY A 223 31.40 -2.18 -23.69
N VAL A 224 30.72 -3.32 -23.77
CA VAL A 224 29.27 -3.44 -23.56
C VAL A 224 28.94 -2.74 -22.24
N ALA A 225 28.09 -1.72 -22.29
CA ALA A 225 27.63 -1.04 -21.09
C ALA A 225 26.86 -2.06 -20.23
N MET A 226 27.44 -2.46 -19.10
CA MET A 226 26.69 -3.20 -18.08
C MET A 226 25.74 -2.21 -17.42
N THR A 227 24.44 -2.42 -17.61
CA THR A 227 23.41 -1.75 -16.82
C THR A 227 23.59 -2.18 -15.36
N ALA A 228 23.68 -1.21 -14.44
CA ALA A 228 23.89 -1.50 -13.03
C ALA A 228 22.52 -1.66 -12.35
N THR A 229 22.13 -2.88 -12.02
CA THR A 229 20.86 -3.13 -11.31
C THR A 229 21.06 -3.04 -9.81
N THR A 230 20.31 -2.18 -9.13
CA THR A 230 20.23 -2.15 -7.67
C THR A 230 19.07 -3.03 -7.21
N LYS A 231 19.32 -3.86 -6.19
CA LYS A 231 18.32 -4.75 -5.58
C LYS A 231 18.30 -4.52 -4.08
N THR A 232 17.16 -4.11 -3.52
CA THR A 232 16.94 -4.04 -2.08
C THR A 232 15.87 -5.06 -1.70
N SER A 233 16.00 -5.69 -0.53
CA SER A 233 15.06 -6.72 -0.06
C SER A 233 14.88 -6.62 1.44
N THR A 234 13.64 -6.72 1.90
CA THR A 234 13.26 -6.85 3.31
C THR A 234 12.53 -8.17 3.52
N GLU A 235 12.74 -8.83 4.67
CA GLU A 235 12.09 -10.11 5.03
C GLU A 235 11.41 -9.97 6.40
N HIS A 236 10.19 -10.47 6.53
CA HIS A 236 9.40 -10.46 7.75
C HIS A 236 8.74 -11.82 8.01
N ALA A 237 8.63 -12.21 9.28
CA ALA A 237 7.83 -13.36 9.68
C ALA A 237 6.36 -12.98 9.76
N ILE A 238 5.47 -13.77 9.15
CA ILE A 238 4.04 -13.48 9.01
C ILE A 238 3.21 -14.54 9.72
N CYS A 239 2.23 -14.09 10.50
CA CYS A 239 1.15 -14.92 11.01
C CYS A 239 -0.11 -14.65 10.14
N LEU A 240 -0.73 -15.71 9.62
CA LEU A 240 -1.97 -15.60 8.83
C LEU A 240 -3.23 -15.79 9.68
N GLN A 241 -3.13 -16.55 10.76
CA GLN A 241 -4.25 -16.75 11.69
C GLN A 241 -3.75 -16.65 13.13
N HIS A 242 -4.17 -15.58 13.82
CA HIS A 242 -3.92 -15.44 15.24
C HIS A 242 -4.91 -16.33 16.00
N MET A 243 -4.44 -17.18 16.95
CA MET A 243 -5.33 -18.01 17.77
C MET A 243 -6.31 -17.10 18.52
N GLN A 244 -7.60 -17.40 18.42
CA GLN A 244 -8.69 -16.49 18.75
C GLN A 244 -8.99 -16.50 20.26
N GLY A 245 -8.23 -15.70 21.02
CA GLY A 245 -8.55 -15.40 22.42
C GLY A 245 -7.41 -14.69 23.15
N GLU A 246 -7.73 -13.72 24.01
CA GLU A 246 -6.71 -13.06 24.86
C GLU A 246 -5.97 -14.08 25.74
N GLU A 247 -6.66 -15.13 26.19
CA GLU A 247 -6.10 -16.19 27.01
C GLU A 247 -5.17 -17.12 26.22
N GLU A 248 -5.51 -17.46 24.97
CA GLU A 248 -4.65 -18.23 24.08
C GLU A 248 -3.44 -17.42 23.58
N ALA A 249 -3.64 -16.13 23.31
CA ALA A 249 -2.58 -15.17 23.01
C ALA A 249 -1.63 -15.01 24.21
N ALA A 250 -2.18 -14.87 25.41
CA ALA A 250 -1.42 -14.80 26.66
C ALA A 250 -0.75 -16.14 26.98
N MET A 251 -1.38 -17.27 26.68
CA MET A 251 -0.80 -18.61 26.81
C MET A 251 0.35 -18.79 25.81
N HIS A 252 0.22 -18.30 24.58
CA HIS A 252 1.29 -18.30 23.58
C HIS A 252 2.48 -17.44 24.03
N ARG A 253 2.22 -16.19 24.46
CA ARG A 253 3.25 -15.30 25.04
C ARG A 253 3.92 -15.92 26.28
N ARG A 254 3.13 -16.53 27.19
CA ARG A 254 3.62 -17.25 28.37
C ARG A 254 4.39 -18.52 28.02
N LYS A 255 4.00 -19.26 26.98
CA LYS A 255 4.68 -20.46 26.48
C LYS A 255 5.99 -20.10 25.78
N GLN A 256 6.04 -18.99 25.04
CA GLN A 256 7.29 -18.40 24.55
C GLN A 256 8.22 -18.07 25.73
N GLN A 257 7.71 -17.43 26.79
CA GLN A 257 8.46 -17.12 28.00
C GLN A 257 8.92 -18.37 28.77
N TYR A 258 8.05 -19.38 28.91
CA TYR A 258 8.37 -20.67 29.55
C TYR A 258 9.44 -21.45 28.76
N MET A 259 9.36 -21.47 27.43
CA MET A 259 10.38 -22.09 26.58
C MET A 259 11.71 -21.34 26.64
N ARG A 260 11.70 -20.00 26.82
CA ARG A 260 12.92 -19.22 27.14
C ARG A 260 13.52 -19.64 28.48
N LEU A 261 12.71 -19.92 29.50
CA LEU A 261 13.16 -20.37 30.82
C LEU A 261 13.67 -21.83 30.83
N ARG A 262 13.03 -22.74 30.08
CA ARG A 262 13.44 -24.16 29.98
C ARG A 262 14.78 -24.36 29.26
N LYS A 263 15.22 -23.39 28.44
CA LYS A 263 16.56 -23.35 27.79
C LYS A 263 17.74 -23.31 28.78
N GLY A 264 17.51 -23.18 30.08
CA GLY A 264 18.55 -23.25 31.12
C GLY A 264 19.00 -24.65 31.53
N TYR A 265 18.21 -25.71 31.30
CA TYR A 265 18.40 -27.00 32.02
C TYR A 265 18.52 -28.28 31.17
N GLY A 266 18.81 -28.20 29.86
CA GLY A 266 19.27 -29.40 29.14
C GLY A 266 19.07 -29.38 27.63
N ARG A 267 20.17 -29.66 26.91
CA ARG A 267 20.38 -29.70 25.45
C ARG A 267 20.57 -28.34 24.77
N LYS A 268 21.84 -28.11 24.44
CA LYS A 268 22.38 -27.00 23.65
C LYS A 268 21.99 -27.22 22.18
N MET A 269 20.84 -26.72 21.73
CA MET A 269 20.72 -26.30 20.33
C MET A 269 21.43 -24.95 20.23
N MET A 270 22.38 -24.81 19.30
CA MET A 270 22.90 -23.50 18.92
C MET A 270 21.78 -22.72 18.23
N LEU A 271 20.97 -22.04 19.02
CA LEU A 271 20.20 -20.91 18.55
C LEU A 271 21.12 -19.71 18.75
N THR A 272 21.50 -19.07 17.65
CA THR A 272 22.02 -17.70 17.69
C THR A 272 21.08 -16.88 18.57
N ARG A 273 21.65 -15.97 19.36
CA ARG A 273 20.92 -15.02 20.22
C ARG A 273 20.22 -13.97 19.34
N GLU A 274 19.46 -14.40 18.35
CA GLU A 274 18.58 -13.56 17.57
C GLU A 274 17.34 -13.31 18.42
N ALA A 275 16.91 -12.05 18.47
CA ALA A 275 15.66 -11.65 19.12
C ALA A 275 14.52 -12.52 18.56
N ASP A 276 13.49 -12.77 19.38
CA ASP A 276 12.24 -13.39 18.88
C ASP A 276 11.84 -12.62 17.62
N PRO A 277 11.69 -13.27 16.44
CA PRO A 277 11.38 -12.55 15.22
C PRO A 277 10.13 -11.72 15.45
N ASP A 278 10.13 -10.47 14.99
CA ASP A 278 8.95 -9.62 15.05
C ASP A 278 7.90 -10.18 14.08
N ILE A 279 7.02 -11.05 14.60
CA ILE A 279 6.00 -11.73 13.82
C ILE A 279 4.84 -10.76 13.58
N ARG A 280 4.62 -10.40 12.33
CA ARG A 280 3.51 -9.54 11.93
C ARG A 280 2.22 -10.34 11.92
N CYS A 281 1.25 -9.85 12.68
CA CYS A 281 -0.04 -10.51 12.86
C CYS A 281 -1.14 -9.79 12.07
N PRO A 282 -2.19 -10.51 11.65
CA PRO A 282 -3.24 -9.93 10.85
C PRO A 282 -4.16 -9.06 11.71
N ARG A 283 -4.74 -8.04 11.08
CA ARG A 283 -5.73 -7.12 11.65
C ARG A 283 -7.03 -7.23 10.88
N ARG A 284 -8.17 -7.19 11.58
CA ARG A 284 -9.49 -7.10 10.91
C ARG A 284 -9.70 -5.70 10.34
N ARG A 285 -10.23 -5.64 9.12
CA ARG A 285 -10.67 -4.44 8.42
C ARG A 285 -12.16 -4.20 8.66
N GLY A 286 -12.63 -2.99 8.36
CA GLY A 286 -14.04 -2.62 8.48
C GLY A 286 -14.96 -3.24 7.42
N ASP A 287 -14.38 -3.76 6.33
CA ASP A 287 -15.06 -4.40 5.20
C ASP A 287 -15.20 -5.93 5.37
N GLY A 288 -14.84 -6.47 6.54
CA GLY A 288 -14.92 -7.90 6.84
C GLY A 288 -13.68 -8.72 6.47
N TRP A 289 -12.74 -8.15 5.72
CA TRP A 289 -11.47 -8.81 5.40
C TRP A 289 -10.46 -8.69 6.55
N ALA A 290 -9.44 -9.54 6.54
CA ALA A 290 -8.23 -9.37 7.33
C ALA A 290 -7.10 -8.84 6.45
N GLU A 291 -6.15 -8.12 7.05
CA GLU A 291 -4.91 -7.70 6.40
C GLU A 291 -3.69 -7.95 7.27
N VAL A 292 -2.55 -8.25 6.65
CA VAL A 292 -1.25 -8.30 7.33
C VAL A 292 -0.19 -7.59 6.49
N GLU A 293 0.66 -6.79 7.13
CA GLU A 293 1.74 -6.05 6.46
C GLU A 293 2.87 -7.01 6.08
N LEU A 294 3.14 -7.15 4.79
CA LEU A 294 4.17 -8.02 4.24
C LEU A 294 5.57 -7.36 4.25
N GLY A 295 5.61 -6.03 4.19
CA GLY A 295 6.84 -5.25 4.23
C GLY A 295 6.63 -3.83 3.72
N GLU A 296 7.68 -3.01 3.80
CA GLU A 296 7.70 -1.64 3.33
C GLU A 296 8.88 -1.37 2.39
N PHE A 297 8.74 -0.34 1.56
CA PHE A 297 9.76 0.11 0.62
C PHE A 297 9.55 1.59 0.27
N ALA A 298 10.62 2.28 -0.12
CA ALA A 298 10.57 3.68 -0.53
C ALA A 298 10.64 3.80 -2.06
N VAL A 299 9.81 4.67 -2.63
CA VAL A 299 9.88 5.07 -4.04
C VAL A 299 10.69 6.37 -4.13
N ALA A 300 11.67 6.41 -5.03
CA ALA A 300 12.51 7.58 -5.22
C ALA A 300 11.71 8.81 -5.69
N GLY A 301 12.27 10.00 -5.48
CA GLY A 301 11.65 11.26 -5.91
C GLY A 301 11.71 11.48 -7.43
N ASP A 302 11.03 12.53 -7.90
CA ASP A 302 11.02 12.92 -9.31
C ASP A 302 12.43 13.11 -9.87
N GLY A 303 12.72 12.47 -11.01
CA GLY A 303 14.02 12.53 -11.69
C GLY A 303 14.98 11.36 -11.42
N GLU A 304 14.65 10.46 -10.48
CA GLU A 304 15.46 9.27 -10.15
C GLU A 304 14.76 7.94 -10.40
N VAL A 305 13.46 7.95 -10.73
CA VAL A 305 12.71 6.74 -11.07
C VAL A 305 13.10 6.30 -12.48
N ALA A 306 13.95 5.28 -12.56
CA ALA A 306 14.16 4.56 -13.81
C ALA A 306 12.82 3.97 -14.28
N ASP A 307 12.50 4.14 -15.56
CA ASP A 307 11.23 3.74 -16.20
C ASP A 307 10.94 2.23 -16.10
N ASP A 308 11.92 1.43 -15.67
CA ASP A 308 11.85 -0.04 -15.60
C ASP A 308 11.91 -0.61 -14.17
N GLY A 309 11.78 0.21 -13.13
CA GLY A 309 11.75 -0.26 -11.75
C GLY A 309 10.54 -1.13 -11.43
N VAL A 310 10.75 -2.24 -10.71
CA VAL A 310 9.68 -3.18 -10.28
C VAL A 310 9.81 -3.49 -8.79
N VAL A 311 8.69 -3.50 -8.09
CA VAL A 311 8.57 -4.10 -6.76
C VAL A 311 7.93 -5.48 -6.88
N GLU A 312 8.56 -6.46 -6.25
CA GLU A 312 8.06 -7.83 -6.08
C GLU A 312 7.75 -8.06 -4.60
N VAL A 313 6.52 -8.45 -4.31
CA VAL A 313 6.06 -8.82 -2.98
C VAL A 313 5.79 -10.32 -3.01
N ARG A 314 6.40 -11.07 -2.08
CA ARG A 314 6.30 -12.53 -2.01
C ARG A 314 5.93 -12.95 -0.60
N LEU A 315 5.00 -13.89 -0.47
CA LEU A 315 4.68 -14.60 0.76
C LEU A 315 4.92 -16.08 0.51
N GLU A 316 5.72 -16.72 1.34
CA GLU A 316 6.08 -18.13 1.17
C GLU A 316 6.13 -18.92 2.48
N GLU A 317 5.71 -20.18 2.40
CA GLU A 317 5.88 -21.21 3.43
C GLU A 317 6.10 -22.55 2.73
N VAL A 318 7.35 -22.83 2.39
CA VAL A 318 7.74 -23.99 1.54
C VAL A 318 8.40 -25.12 2.33
N ASP A 319 9.03 -24.80 3.46
CA ASP A 319 9.84 -25.75 4.24
C ASP A 319 9.09 -26.40 5.41
N SER A 320 7.86 -25.96 5.71
CA SER A 320 7.15 -26.38 6.92
C SER A 320 6.58 -27.80 6.84
N ARG A 321 6.43 -28.35 5.62
CA ARG A 321 5.67 -29.59 5.32
C ARG A 321 4.26 -29.60 5.92
N ARG A 322 3.73 -28.44 6.30
CA ARG A 322 2.47 -28.28 7.01
C ARG A 322 1.36 -28.03 6.01
N TRP A 323 0.46 -29.00 5.94
CA TRP A 323 -0.78 -28.88 5.20
C TRP A 323 -1.63 -27.74 5.76
N LYS A 324 -2.25 -26.98 4.87
CA LYS A 324 -3.01 -25.78 5.17
C LYS A 324 -4.15 -25.61 4.18
N ARG A 325 -5.24 -25.06 4.69
CA ARG A 325 -6.53 -24.93 4.01
C ARG A 325 -7.26 -23.68 4.48
N GLY A 326 -8.12 -23.16 3.62
CA GLY A 326 -9.12 -22.16 3.97
C GLY A 326 -8.60 -20.73 3.95
N LEU A 327 -7.42 -20.47 3.35
CA LEU A 327 -6.96 -19.11 3.07
C LEU A 327 -7.70 -18.59 1.84
N ILE A 328 -8.49 -17.52 1.99
CA ILE A 328 -9.20 -16.87 0.89
C ILE A 328 -8.47 -15.57 0.57
N VAL A 329 -7.76 -15.51 -0.56
CA VAL A 329 -6.96 -14.36 -0.96
C VAL A 329 -7.79 -13.42 -1.82
N GLN A 330 -7.91 -12.17 -1.38
CA GLN A 330 -8.46 -11.09 -2.22
C GLN A 330 -7.38 -10.47 -3.10
N GLY A 331 -6.19 -10.25 -2.55
CA GLY A 331 -5.09 -9.62 -3.27
C GLY A 331 -3.96 -9.08 -2.41
N ILE A 332 -3.03 -8.38 -3.05
CA ILE A 332 -1.95 -7.63 -2.40
C ILE A 332 -2.19 -6.13 -2.62
N GLU A 333 -2.37 -5.40 -1.53
CA GLU A 333 -2.60 -3.96 -1.51
C GLU A 333 -1.31 -3.20 -1.17
N ILE A 334 -0.96 -2.23 -2.01
CA ILE A 334 0.19 -1.34 -1.87
C ILE A 334 -0.36 0.06 -1.59
N ARG A 335 -0.14 0.53 -0.37
CA ARG A 335 -0.63 1.84 0.08
C ARG A 335 0.49 2.67 0.72
N PRO A 336 0.41 4.00 0.66
CA PRO A 336 1.38 4.86 1.33
C PRO A 336 1.43 4.55 2.82
N LYS A 337 2.65 4.51 3.37
CA LYS A 337 2.92 4.37 4.78
C LYS A 337 3.26 5.74 5.32
N HIS A 338 2.45 6.23 6.24
CA HIS A 338 2.74 7.50 6.90
C HIS A 338 4.00 7.32 7.75
N ALA A 339 4.94 8.26 7.64
CA ALA A 339 5.99 8.37 8.63
C ALA A 339 5.33 8.59 9.99
N ALA A 340 5.76 7.86 11.02
CA ALA A 340 5.34 8.15 12.39
C ALA A 340 5.78 9.59 12.70
N SER A 341 4.79 10.49 12.85
CA SER A 341 4.99 11.88 13.29
C SER A 341 5.45 11.94 14.73
#